data_AF-A0A1I7ITA6-F1
#
_entry.id   AF-A0A1I7ITA6-F1
#
_cell.length_a   1.000
_cell.length_b   1.000
_cell.length_c   1.000
_cell.angle_alpha   90.00
_cell.angle_beta   90.00
_cell.angle_gamma   90.00
#
_symmetry.space_group_name_H-M   'P 1'
#
loop_
_entity.id
_entity.type
_entity.pdbx_description
1 polymer ?
#
loop_
_entity_poly.entity_id
_entity_poly.type
_entity_poly.pdbx_seq_one_letter_code
_entity_poly.pdbx_strand_id
1 'polypeptide(L)'
;MIDASKLTEQFGCLVFSDKIMKERLPKDIYKAVHKTIEKGTHLELDVANTVAAVMKEWAIENGATHFTHWFQPMTGLTAEKHDSFISPTGDGQILMEFSGKELVKGEPDASSFPSGGLRATFEARGYTAWDPSSPAFIKDGSLYIPTAFCSYGGEALDKKTPLLRSMDALSKEAVKILNLLGLTEKADIDELKAILKDYAKETDSEYAKEILSDFDEYIPNFKKIVPNK
;
A
#
# COMPACT_ATOMS: atom_id res chain seq x y z
N MET A 1 24.51 -6.52 17.55
CA MET A 1 24.26 -7.60 16.58
C MET A 1 23.05 -8.38 17.07
N ILE A 2 22.06 -8.58 16.21
CA ILE A 2 20.88 -9.39 16.51
C ILE A 2 21.31 -10.86 16.48
N ASP A 3 20.86 -11.63 17.48
CA ASP A 3 21.02 -13.08 17.49
C ASP A 3 20.11 -13.70 16.41
N ALA A 4 20.71 -14.47 15.50
CA ALA A 4 19.99 -15.08 14.37
C ALA A 4 18.81 -15.97 14.82
N SER A 5 18.87 -16.54 16.02
CA SER A 5 17.79 -17.34 16.59
C SER A 5 16.51 -16.55 16.88
N LYS A 6 16.61 -15.23 17.06
CA LYS A 6 15.48 -14.31 17.34
C LYS A 6 15.03 -13.52 16.11
N LEU A 7 15.61 -13.80 14.94
CA LEU A 7 15.35 -13.03 13.72
C LEU A 7 13.87 -13.04 13.33
N THR A 8 13.22 -14.20 13.45
CA THR A 8 11.78 -14.36 13.14
C THR A 8 10.88 -13.57 14.10
N GLU A 9 11.28 -13.43 15.36
CA GLU A 9 10.55 -12.66 16.38
C GLU A 9 10.74 -11.15 16.22
N GLN A 10 11.92 -10.73 15.76
CA GLN A 10 12.25 -9.31 15.59
C GLN A 10 11.87 -8.75 14.21
N PHE A 11 11.78 -9.59 13.19
CA PHE A 11 11.41 -9.14 11.86
C PHE A 11 9.99 -8.55 11.86
N GLY A 12 9.88 -7.28 11.46
CA GLY A 12 8.60 -6.58 11.36
C GLY A 12 7.92 -6.27 12.69
N CYS A 13 8.59 -6.43 13.84
CA CYS A 13 7.97 -6.20 15.15
C CYS A 13 7.55 -4.73 15.39
N LEU A 14 8.22 -3.78 14.73
CA LEU A 14 7.93 -2.35 14.78
C LEU A 14 7.15 -1.86 13.56
N VAL A 15 6.36 -2.74 12.93
CA VAL A 15 5.50 -2.41 11.79
C VAL A 15 4.04 -2.62 12.18
N PHE A 16 3.19 -1.62 11.93
CA PHE A 16 1.74 -1.70 12.06
C PHE A 16 1.16 -2.53 10.90
N SER A 17 1.48 -3.82 10.93
CA SER A 17 1.21 -4.79 9.86
C SER A 17 -0.25 -5.23 9.82
N ASP A 18 -0.64 -5.93 8.75
CA ASP A 18 -1.98 -6.55 8.63
C ASP A 18 -2.34 -7.42 9.84
N LYS A 19 -1.37 -8.16 10.40
CA LYS A 19 -1.55 -8.95 11.62
C LYS A 19 -1.98 -8.06 12.80
N ILE A 20 -1.26 -6.97 13.04
CA ILE A 20 -1.56 -6.04 14.14
C ILE A 20 -2.92 -5.36 13.90
N MET A 21 -3.19 -4.94 12.67
CA MET A 21 -4.49 -4.37 12.29
C MET A 21 -5.63 -5.34 12.57
N LYS A 22 -5.49 -6.61 12.20
CA LYS A 22 -6.50 -7.65 12.41
C LYS A 22 -6.72 -7.99 13.89
N GLU A 23 -5.66 -7.94 14.69
CA GLU A 23 -5.71 -8.21 16.13
C GLU A 23 -6.34 -7.06 16.93
N ARG A 24 -6.11 -5.80 16.52
CA ARG A 24 -6.47 -4.62 17.30
C ARG A 24 -7.67 -3.83 16.78
N LEU A 25 -7.92 -3.82 15.46
CA LEU A 25 -9.04 -3.08 14.90
C LEU A 25 -10.36 -3.85 15.06
N PRO A 26 -11.49 -3.15 15.26
CA PRO A 26 -12.80 -3.75 15.10
C PRO A 26 -12.96 -4.41 13.72
N LYS A 27 -13.71 -5.50 13.67
CA LYS A 27 -13.82 -6.37 12.47
C LYS A 27 -14.32 -5.62 11.22
N ASP A 28 -15.25 -4.70 11.40
CA ASP A 28 -15.80 -3.84 10.35
C ASP A 28 -14.79 -2.79 9.87
N ILE A 29 -14.05 -2.16 10.80
CA ILE A 29 -12.97 -1.20 10.50
C ILE A 29 -11.82 -1.88 9.76
N TYR A 30 -11.38 -3.06 10.21
CA TYR A 30 -10.36 -3.85 9.52
C TYR A 30 -10.76 -4.16 8.08
N LYS A 31 -12.00 -4.62 7.86
CA LYS A 31 -12.53 -4.88 6.52
C LYS A 31 -12.60 -3.61 5.66
N ALA A 32 -12.97 -2.49 6.25
CA ALA A 32 -13.02 -1.21 5.55
C ALA A 32 -11.62 -0.78 5.08
N VAL A 33 -10.61 -0.86 5.96
CA VAL A 33 -9.20 -0.57 5.60
C VAL A 33 -8.70 -1.51 4.52
N HIS A 34 -8.93 -2.82 4.65
CA HIS A 34 -8.49 -3.80 3.66
C HIS A 34 -9.12 -3.57 2.29
N LYS A 35 -10.42 -3.24 2.26
CA LYS A 35 -11.13 -2.86 1.03
C LYS A 35 -10.54 -1.60 0.41
N THR A 36 -10.15 -0.62 1.21
CA THR A 36 -9.48 0.61 0.74
C THR A 36 -8.14 0.30 0.09
N ILE A 37 -7.35 -0.60 0.68
CA ILE A 37 -6.05 -1.06 0.13
C ILE A 37 -6.27 -1.79 -1.21
N GLU A 38 -7.21 -2.73 -1.27
CA GLU A 38 -7.46 -3.53 -2.48
C GLU A 38 -8.04 -2.70 -3.63
N LYS A 39 -8.93 -1.75 -3.34
CA LYS A 39 -9.68 -1.00 -4.34
C LYS A 39 -9.11 0.38 -4.64
N GLY A 40 -8.12 0.85 -3.88
CA GLY A 40 -7.58 2.20 -3.99
C GLY A 40 -8.63 3.29 -3.70
N THR A 41 -9.60 3.03 -2.83
CA THR A 41 -10.68 3.99 -2.52
C THR A 41 -10.26 4.97 -1.42
N HIS A 42 -11.11 5.97 -1.15
CA HIS A 42 -10.90 6.89 -0.04
C HIS A 42 -11.11 6.22 1.32
N LEU A 43 -10.32 6.61 2.32
CA LEU A 43 -10.52 6.19 3.71
C LEU A 43 -11.46 7.16 4.41
N GLU A 44 -12.67 6.71 4.73
CA GLU A 44 -13.67 7.52 5.43
C GLU A 44 -13.16 8.01 6.80
N LEU A 45 -13.52 9.24 7.17
CA LEU A 45 -12.98 9.89 8.37
C LEU A 45 -13.29 9.12 9.66
N ASP A 46 -14.46 8.50 9.77
CA ASP A 46 -14.83 7.70 10.96
C ASP A 46 -13.98 6.43 11.09
N VAL A 47 -13.68 5.79 9.95
CA VAL A 47 -12.76 4.65 9.89
C VAL A 47 -11.36 5.12 10.26
N ALA A 48 -10.92 6.24 9.69
CA ALA A 48 -9.61 6.82 9.97
C ALA A 48 -9.42 7.22 11.44
N ASN A 49 -10.45 7.77 12.10
CA ASN A 49 -10.40 8.11 13.52
C ASN A 49 -10.18 6.88 14.39
N THR A 50 -10.85 5.77 14.08
CA THR A 50 -10.68 4.52 14.80
C THR A 50 -9.28 3.93 14.57
N VAL A 51 -8.81 3.94 13.32
CA VAL A 51 -7.46 3.50 12.97
C VAL A 51 -6.40 4.35 13.66
N ALA A 52 -6.56 5.68 13.68
CA ALA A 52 -5.65 6.60 14.34
C ALA A 52 -5.54 6.30 15.83
N ALA A 53 -6.67 6.11 16.53
CA ALA A 53 -6.67 5.77 17.95
C ALA A 53 -5.86 4.49 18.23
N VAL A 54 -6.15 3.41 17.49
CA VAL A 54 -5.45 2.12 17.65
C VAL A 54 -3.97 2.21 17.26
N MET A 55 -3.65 2.94 16.20
CA MET A 55 -2.28 3.15 15.73
C MET A 55 -1.46 3.96 16.74
N LYS A 56 -2.05 4.99 17.36
CA LYS A 56 -1.43 5.76 18.44
C LYS A 56 -1.14 4.90 19.65
N GLU A 57 -2.11 4.14 20.13
CA GLU A 57 -1.95 3.25 21.28
C GLU A 57 -0.84 2.22 21.05
N TRP A 58 -0.88 1.54 19.89
CA TRP A 58 0.19 0.63 19.48
C TRP A 58 1.56 1.31 19.42
N ALA A 59 1.63 2.54 18.90
CA ALA A 59 2.88 3.27 18.80
C ALA A 59 3.47 3.60 20.18
N ILE A 60 2.63 4.08 21.10
CA ILE A 60 3.03 4.43 22.47
C ILE A 60 3.47 3.19 23.24
N GLU A 61 2.77 2.06 23.11
CA GLU A 61 3.16 0.78 23.73
C GLU A 61 4.56 0.33 23.30
N ASN A 62 4.96 0.68 22.07
CA ASN A 62 6.28 0.40 21.52
C ASN A 62 7.29 1.55 21.75
N GLY A 63 6.96 2.51 22.62
CA GLY A 63 7.85 3.58 23.07
C GLY A 63 7.91 4.79 22.15
N ALA A 64 6.99 4.93 21.18
CA ALA A 64 6.93 6.12 20.34
C ALA A 64 6.36 7.32 21.12
N THR A 65 6.99 8.48 20.96
CA THR A 65 6.58 9.75 21.59
C THR A 65 6.10 10.78 20.58
N HIS A 66 6.49 10.60 19.33
CA HIS A 66 6.16 11.48 18.21
C HIS A 66 5.60 10.65 17.05
N PHE A 67 5.01 11.35 16.07
CA PHE A 67 4.70 10.80 14.76
C PHE A 67 5.22 11.74 13.67
N THR A 68 5.37 11.23 12.45
CA THR A 68 5.74 12.02 11.28
C THR A 68 5.05 11.47 10.04
N HIS A 69 4.58 12.37 9.18
CA HIS A 69 4.27 12.01 7.79
C HIS A 69 5.58 11.87 7.03
N TRP A 70 5.84 10.65 6.56
CA TRP A 70 7.08 10.28 5.90
C TRP A 70 6.83 10.15 4.40
N PHE A 71 7.46 11.03 3.61
CA PHE A 71 7.30 11.05 2.16
C PHE A 71 8.57 11.50 1.44
N GLN A 72 8.63 11.25 0.13
CA GLN A 72 9.76 11.65 -0.71
C GLN A 72 9.31 12.73 -1.70
N PRO A 73 9.53 14.03 -1.38
CA PRO A 73 9.25 15.11 -2.31
C PRO A 73 10.12 15.02 -3.58
N MET A 74 9.69 15.74 -4.61
CA MET A 74 10.43 15.83 -5.88
C MET A 74 11.81 16.50 -5.74
N THR A 75 12.09 17.15 -4.60
CA THR A 75 13.37 17.80 -4.28
C THR A 75 14.49 16.82 -3.90
N GLY A 76 14.19 15.53 -3.75
CA GLY A 76 15.18 14.45 -3.73
C GLY A 76 15.47 13.82 -2.37
N LEU A 77 15.43 14.60 -1.29
CA LEU A 77 15.56 14.09 0.08
C LEU A 77 14.21 13.70 0.65
N THR A 78 14.19 12.72 1.55
CA THR A 78 13.01 12.37 2.35
C THR A 78 12.61 13.55 3.23
N ALA A 79 11.31 13.83 3.28
CA ALA A 79 10.73 14.80 4.21
C ALA A 79 10.12 14.05 5.39
N GLU A 80 10.42 14.56 6.59
CA GLU A 80 9.84 14.14 7.85
C GLU A 80 9.68 15.38 8.73
N LYS A 81 8.53 15.49 9.38
CA LYS A 81 8.23 16.51 10.38
C LYS A 81 7.69 15.79 11.59
N HIS A 82 8.46 15.81 12.67
CA HIS A 82 8.11 15.12 13.90
C HIS A 82 7.17 16.00 14.72
N ASP A 83 5.92 15.56 14.83
CA ASP A 83 4.91 16.14 15.69
C ASP A 83 4.73 15.25 16.93
N SER A 84 4.62 15.89 18.08
CA SER A 84 4.47 15.19 19.36
C SER A 84 3.05 14.65 19.51
N PHE A 85 2.91 13.46 20.10
CA PHE A 85 1.59 12.99 20.52
C PHE A 85 1.01 13.81 21.67
N ILE A 86 1.84 14.48 22.49
CA ILE A 86 1.36 15.34 23.57
C ILE A 86 1.00 16.74 23.06
N SER A 87 -0.12 17.25 23.54
CA SER A 87 -0.55 18.64 23.45
C SER A 87 -0.76 19.18 24.87
N PRO A 88 -0.07 20.25 25.30
CA PRO A 88 -0.23 20.80 26.64
C PRO A 88 -1.59 21.48 26.78
N THR A 89 -2.29 21.19 27.88
CA THR A 89 -3.55 21.86 28.21
C THR A 89 -3.28 23.06 29.12
N GLY A 90 -4.14 24.08 29.07
CA GLY A 90 -3.94 25.34 29.79
C GLY A 90 -3.90 25.21 31.33
N ASP A 91 -4.32 24.07 31.87
CA ASP A 91 -4.29 23.69 33.28
C ASP A 91 -3.04 22.89 33.69
N GLY A 92 -2.04 22.78 32.81
CA GLY A 92 -0.78 22.10 33.11
C GLY A 92 -0.83 20.57 32.98
N GLN A 93 -1.92 20.04 32.40
CA GLN A 93 -2.02 18.63 32.03
C GLN A 93 -1.57 18.45 30.56
N ILE A 94 -1.54 17.20 30.10
CA ILE A 94 -1.24 16.85 28.71
C ILE A 94 -2.37 16.01 28.15
N LEU A 95 -2.72 16.23 26.88
CA LEU A 95 -3.62 15.38 26.13
C LEU A 95 -2.86 14.68 25.02
N MET A 96 -3.12 13.38 24.83
CA MET A 96 -2.51 12.61 23.75
C MET A 96 -3.35 12.72 22.47
N GLU A 97 -2.90 13.52 21.51
CA GLU A 97 -3.59 13.83 20.27
C GLU A 97 -2.99 13.07 19.07
N PHE A 98 -3.84 12.32 18.40
CA PHE A 98 -3.63 11.77 17.06
C PHE A 98 -5.00 11.36 16.52
N SER A 99 -5.41 11.92 15.39
CA SER A 99 -6.77 11.76 14.88
C SER A 99 -6.77 11.32 13.42
N GLY A 100 -7.92 10.87 12.92
CA GLY A 100 -8.07 10.46 11.53
C GLY A 100 -7.75 11.56 10.52
N LYS A 101 -7.78 12.83 10.92
CA LYS A 101 -7.34 13.96 10.07
C LYS A 101 -5.88 13.81 9.64
N GLU A 102 -5.02 13.35 10.56
CA GLU A 102 -3.61 13.07 10.28
C GLU A 102 -3.41 11.92 9.30
N LEU A 103 -4.41 11.05 9.12
CA LEU A 103 -4.34 9.95 8.16
C LEU A 103 -4.95 10.30 6.81
N VAL A 104 -6.06 11.06 6.79
CA VAL A 104 -6.83 11.32 5.56
C VAL A 104 -6.29 12.53 4.80
N LYS A 105 -6.08 13.65 5.49
CA LYS A 105 -5.63 14.91 4.90
C LYS A 105 -4.95 15.76 5.97
N GLY A 106 -3.65 15.56 6.12
CA GLY A 106 -2.79 16.39 6.96
C GLY A 106 -2.38 17.66 6.22
N GLU A 107 -2.27 18.76 6.96
CA GLU A 107 -1.55 19.95 6.51
C GLU A 107 -0.12 19.86 7.05
N PRO A 108 0.86 19.34 6.30
CA PRO A 108 2.25 19.56 6.67
C PRO A 108 2.50 21.06 6.71
N ASP A 109 3.27 21.53 7.68
CA ASP A 109 3.80 22.90 7.70
C ASP A 109 4.85 23.07 6.59
N ALA A 110 4.37 23.00 5.35
CA ALA A 110 5.12 23.02 4.12
C ALA A 110 5.45 24.48 3.68
N SER A 111 5.31 25.44 4.60
CA SER A 111 5.60 26.86 4.39
C SER A 111 7.04 27.13 3.92
N SER A 112 7.94 26.16 4.14
CA SER A 112 9.36 26.22 3.79
C SER A 112 9.72 25.55 2.45
N PHE A 113 8.78 24.90 1.74
CA PHE A 113 9.05 24.43 0.38
C PHE A 113 9.01 25.60 -0.61
N PRO A 114 9.94 25.66 -1.59
CA PRO A 114 10.07 26.82 -2.46
C PRO A 114 8.81 27.01 -3.32
N SER A 115 7.95 27.95 -2.90
CA SER A 115 6.90 28.47 -3.75
C SER A 115 7.53 29.54 -4.64
N GLY A 116 7.72 29.22 -5.93
CA GLY A 116 8.14 30.22 -6.92
C GLY A 116 7.19 31.42 -6.85
N GLY A 117 7.71 32.56 -6.40
CA GLY A 117 6.97 33.67 -5.77
C GLY A 117 5.99 34.45 -6.63
N LEU A 118 4.97 33.79 -7.19
CA LEU A 118 3.95 34.43 -8.03
C LEU A 118 2.51 33.93 -7.78
N ARG A 119 2.20 33.28 -6.65
CA ARG A 119 0.81 32.88 -6.31
C ARG A 119 0.45 33.16 -4.86
N ALA A 120 -0.85 33.42 -4.64
CA ALA A 120 -1.43 33.67 -3.33
C ALA A 120 -1.05 32.54 -2.34
N THR A 121 -0.59 32.92 -1.14
CA THR A 121 0.03 32.05 -0.13
C THR A 121 -0.85 30.89 0.38
N PHE A 122 -2.15 30.88 0.05
CA PHE A 122 -3.06 29.78 0.38
C PHE A 122 -2.93 28.57 -0.57
N GLU A 123 -2.67 28.81 -1.86
CA GLU A 123 -2.57 27.74 -2.89
C GLU A 123 -1.20 27.04 -2.91
N ALA A 124 -0.23 27.59 -2.18
CA ALA A 124 1.11 27.01 -2.03
C ALA A 124 1.19 25.91 -0.95
N ARG A 125 0.07 25.57 -0.29
CA ARG A 125 0.01 24.52 0.72
C ARG A 125 -0.04 23.15 0.06
N GLY A 126 0.86 22.26 0.48
CA GLY A 126 0.75 20.85 0.15
C GLY A 126 -0.02 20.09 1.24
N TYR A 127 -0.60 18.96 0.88
CA TYR A 127 -1.38 18.09 1.73
C TYR A 127 -0.78 16.70 1.76
N THR A 128 -0.77 16.07 2.93
CA THR A 128 -0.38 14.68 3.12
C THR A 128 -1.61 13.79 3.22
N ALA A 129 -1.54 12.62 2.61
CA ALA A 129 -2.54 11.56 2.79
C ALA A 129 -1.81 10.24 3.03
N TRP A 130 -2.16 9.52 4.09
CA TRP A 130 -1.60 8.20 4.35
C TRP A 130 -1.99 7.24 3.23
N ASP A 131 -1.00 6.50 2.72
CA ASP A 131 -1.23 5.38 1.82
C ASP A 131 -1.23 4.06 2.62
N PRO A 132 -2.40 3.45 2.88
CA PRO A 132 -2.51 2.24 3.68
C PRO A 132 -1.91 1.00 3.02
N SER A 133 -1.55 1.04 1.72
CA SER A 133 -0.77 -0.03 1.09
C SER A 133 0.67 -0.12 1.65
N SER A 134 1.14 0.96 2.25
CA SER A 134 2.44 1.05 2.93
C SER A 134 2.20 1.14 4.44
N PRO A 135 2.53 0.09 5.22
CA PRO A 135 2.21 0.07 6.64
C PRO A 135 3.02 1.12 7.40
N ALA A 136 2.39 1.75 8.39
CA ALA A 136 3.08 2.61 9.33
C ALA A 136 4.10 1.80 10.16
N PHE A 137 5.19 2.42 10.59
CA PHE A 137 6.24 1.74 11.32
C PHE A 137 6.89 2.65 12.35
N ILE A 138 7.57 2.09 13.33
CA ILE A 138 8.28 2.86 14.36
C ILE A 138 9.76 2.84 14.06
N LYS A 139 10.37 4.02 14.10
CA LYS A 139 11.81 4.22 13.97
C LYS A 139 12.22 5.39 14.86
N ASP A 140 13.37 5.29 15.53
CA ASP A 140 13.94 6.37 16.35
C ASP A 140 12.94 6.99 17.34
N GLY A 141 12.10 6.15 17.99
CA GLY A 141 11.12 6.61 18.98
C GLY A 141 9.93 7.41 18.41
N SER A 142 9.70 7.32 17.09
CA SER A 142 8.60 8.00 16.40
C SER A 142 7.82 7.05 15.49
N LEU A 143 6.53 7.28 15.34
CA LEU A 143 5.65 6.63 14.38
C LEU A 143 5.79 7.29 13.00
N TYR A 144 6.26 6.54 12.01
CA TYR A 144 6.37 6.96 10.63
C TYR A 144 5.14 6.52 9.86
N ILE A 145 4.44 7.49 9.27
CA ILE A 145 3.22 7.30 8.48
C ILE A 145 3.59 7.52 7.01
N PRO A 146 3.65 6.48 6.16
CA PRO A 146 4.00 6.63 4.75
C PRO A 146 2.91 7.42 4.01
N THR A 147 3.22 8.62 3.54
CA THR A 147 2.22 9.48 2.91
C THR A 147 2.50 9.78 1.45
N ALA A 148 1.43 10.05 0.72
CA ALA A 148 1.48 10.80 -0.52
C ALA A 148 1.43 12.31 -0.22
N PHE A 149 2.14 13.12 -1.01
CA PHE A 149 2.17 14.58 -0.89
C PHE A 149 1.72 15.25 -2.19
N CYS A 150 0.67 16.06 -2.12
CA CYS A 150 0.04 16.73 -3.26
C CYS A 150 -0.25 18.20 -3.00
N SER A 151 -0.39 19.00 -4.06
CA SER A 151 -0.83 20.39 -3.96
C SER A 151 -2.33 20.49 -3.66
N TYR A 152 -2.82 21.70 -3.40
CA TYR A 152 -4.27 21.98 -3.37
C TYR A 152 -4.99 21.57 -4.67
N GLY A 153 -4.34 21.74 -5.83
CA GLY A 153 -4.87 21.35 -7.14
C GLY A 153 -4.84 19.84 -7.42
N GLY A 154 -4.28 19.03 -6.52
CA GLY A 154 -4.11 17.59 -6.71
C GLY A 154 -2.91 17.23 -7.60
N GLU A 155 -2.02 18.19 -7.87
CA GLU A 155 -0.74 17.90 -8.51
C GLU A 155 0.14 17.09 -7.55
N ALA A 156 0.80 16.07 -8.07
CA ALA A 156 1.73 15.27 -7.28
C ALA A 156 3.00 16.09 -6.99
N LEU A 157 3.34 16.24 -5.71
CA LEU A 157 4.56 16.92 -5.24
C LEU A 157 5.58 15.93 -4.66
N ASP A 158 5.30 14.63 -4.78
CA ASP A 158 6.14 13.52 -4.35
C ASP A 158 6.53 12.59 -5.50
N LYS A 159 7.38 11.61 -5.18
CA LYS A 159 7.75 10.50 -6.06
C LYS A 159 6.78 9.33 -5.99
N LYS A 160 6.06 9.16 -4.88
CA LYS A 160 5.18 8.01 -4.63
C LYS A 160 3.94 8.07 -5.51
N THR A 161 3.28 9.22 -5.63
CA THR A 161 2.05 9.36 -6.42
C THR A 161 2.30 9.07 -7.91
N PRO A 162 3.34 9.62 -8.58
CA PRO A 162 3.64 9.28 -9.97
C PRO A 162 4.01 7.80 -10.17
N LEU A 163 4.71 7.19 -9.21
CA LEU A 163 5.04 5.78 -9.25
C LEU A 163 3.79 4.90 -9.23
N LEU A 164 2.88 5.13 -8.27
CA LEU A 164 1.62 4.38 -8.16
C LEU A 164 0.77 4.52 -9.43
N ARG A 165 0.62 5.75 -9.95
CA ARG A 165 -0.09 6.00 -11.22
C ARG A 165 0.53 5.25 -12.40
N SER A 166 1.86 5.15 -12.45
CA SER A 166 2.59 4.43 -13.50
C SER A 166 2.39 2.92 -13.39
N MET A 167 2.41 2.39 -12.17
CA MET A 167 2.12 0.97 -11.91
C MET A 167 0.69 0.60 -12.32
N ASP A 168 -0.29 1.46 -12.01
CA ASP A 168 -1.69 1.25 -12.42
C ASP A 168 -1.85 1.27 -13.95
N ALA A 169 -1.23 2.23 -14.63
CA ALA A 169 -1.27 2.34 -16.09
C ALA A 169 -0.64 1.10 -16.74
N LEU A 170 0.53 0.65 -16.25
CA LEU A 170 1.19 -0.54 -16.74
C LEU A 170 0.35 -1.80 -16.50
N SER A 171 -0.20 -1.95 -15.28
CA SER A 171 -1.07 -3.07 -14.91
C SER A 171 -2.27 -3.17 -15.84
N LYS A 172 -2.96 -2.05 -16.09
CA LYS A 172 -4.11 -2.00 -16.99
C LYS A 172 -3.78 -2.47 -18.42
N GLU A 173 -2.70 -1.97 -19.01
CA GLU A 173 -2.33 -2.36 -20.37
C GLU A 173 -1.77 -3.80 -20.43
N ALA A 174 -1.00 -4.22 -19.43
CA ALA A 174 -0.49 -5.58 -19.32
C ALA A 174 -1.63 -6.60 -19.22
N VAL A 175 -2.67 -6.34 -18.42
CA VAL A 175 -3.85 -7.20 -18.31
C VAL A 175 -4.58 -7.32 -19.65
N LYS A 176 -4.71 -6.25 -20.42
CA LYS A 176 -5.31 -6.32 -21.77
C LYS A 176 -4.51 -7.24 -22.69
N ILE A 177 -3.18 -7.11 -22.70
CA ILE A 177 -2.30 -7.97 -23.51
C ILE A 177 -2.43 -9.42 -23.04
N LEU A 178 -2.42 -9.69 -21.74
CA LEU A 178 -2.59 -11.03 -21.19
C LEU A 178 -3.92 -11.67 -21.59
N ASN A 179 -4.99 -10.88 -21.71
CA ASN A 179 -6.28 -11.35 -22.20
C ASN A 179 -6.26 -11.67 -23.70
N LEU A 180 -5.52 -10.91 -24.52
CA LEU A 180 -5.32 -11.21 -25.94
C LEU A 180 -4.48 -12.48 -26.17
N LEU A 181 -3.56 -12.76 -25.25
CA LEU A 181 -2.77 -13.99 -25.26
C LEU A 181 -3.51 -15.17 -24.61
N GLY A 182 -4.75 -14.99 -24.13
CA GLY A 182 -5.53 -16.07 -23.54
C GLY A 182 -5.92 -17.12 -24.59
N LEU A 183 -6.02 -18.38 -24.15
CA LEU A 183 -6.59 -19.45 -24.95
C LEU A 183 -8.12 -19.40 -24.89
N THR A 184 -8.73 -18.69 -25.84
CA THR A 184 -10.19 -18.55 -25.93
C THR A 184 -10.81 -19.34 -27.07
N GLU A 185 -10.04 -19.63 -28.12
CA GLU A 185 -10.52 -20.34 -29.29
C GLU A 185 -10.62 -21.85 -29.02
N LYS A 186 -11.78 -22.43 -29.30
CA LYS A 186 -12.02 -23.86 -29.08
C LYS A 186 -10.99 -24.74 -29.79
N ALA A 187 -10.60 -24.36 -31.02
CA ALA A 187 -9.61 -25.10 -31.79
C ALA A 187 -8.24 -25.14 -31.10
N ASP A 188 -7.78 -24.02 -30.56
CA ASP A 188 -6.49 -23.95 -29.86
C ASP A 188 -6.53 -24.70 -28.52
N ILE A 189 -7.67 -24.67 -27.82
CA ILE A 189 -7.90 -25.41 -26.58
C ILE A 189 -7.88 -26.92 -26.86
N ASP A 190 -8.56 -27.36 -27.92
CA ASP A 190 -8.59 -28.77 -28.36
C ASP A 190 -7.19 -29.24 -28.77
N GLU A 191 -6.41 -28.39 -29.47
CA GLU A 191 -5.02 -28.66 -29.85
C GLU A 191 -4.10 -28.81 -28.63
N LEU A 192 -4.16 -27.87 -27.67
CA LEU A 192 -3.41 -27.96 -26.42
C LEU A 192 -3.74 -29.24 -25.64
N LYS A 193 -5.02 -29.60 -25.57
CA LYS A 193 -5.49 -30.82 -24.91
C LYS A 193 -4.95 -32.08 -25.59
N ALA A 194 -4.85 -32.07 -26.91
CA ALA A 194 -4.25 -33.17 -27.66
C ALA A 194 -2.74 -33.30 -27.37
N ILE A 195 -1.99 -32.19 -27.41
CA ILE A 195 -0.55 -32.16 -27.11
C ILE A 195 -0.28 -32.66 -25.69
N LEU A 196 -1.05 -32.24 -24.69
CA LEU A 196 -0.90 -32.68 -23.31
C LEU A 196 -1.18 -34.17 -23.12
N LYS A 197 -2.17 -34.72 -23.84
CA LYS A 197 -2.46 -36.17 -23.82
C LYS A 197 -1.31 -36.98 -24.38
N ASP A 198 -0.76 -36.56 -25.50
CA ASP A 198 0.39 -37.22 -26.11
C ASP A 198 1.61 -37.13 -25.18
N TYR A 199 1.88 -35.96 -24.62
CA TYR A 199 2.96 -35.77 -23.66
C TYR A 199 2.82 -36.66 -22.42
N ALA A 200 1.63 -36.72 -21.80
CA ALA A 200 1.38 -37.56 -20.63
C ALA A 200 1.55 -39.05 -20.94
N LYS A 201 1.18 -39.48 -22.15
CA LYS A 201 1.33 -40.86 -22.60
C LYS A 201 2.79 -41.24 -22.84
N GLU A 202 3.58 -40.37 -23.46
CA GLU A 202 4.97 -40.67 -23.82
C GLU A 202 5.95 -40.48 -22.64
N THR A 203 5.61 -39.63 -21.66
CA THR A 203 6.51 -39.29 -20.53
C THR A 203 6.05 -39.85 -19.18
N ASP A 204 4.83 -40.38 -19.10
CA ASP A 204 4.16 -40.82 -17.88
C ASP A 204 4.01 -39.72 -16.79
N SER A 205 4.17 -38.45 -17.17
CA SER A 205 4.19 -37.30 -16.26
C SER A 205 2.92 -37.20 -15.39
N GLU A 206 3.09 -37.24 -14.07
CA GLU A 206 2.00 -37.05 -13.10
C GLU A 206 1.37 -35.66 -13.20
N TYR A 207 2.20 -34.62 -13.38
CA TYR A 207 1.72 -33.24 -13.49
C TYR A 207 0.87 -33.02 -14.75
N ALA A 208 1.24 -33.65 -15.87
CA ALA A 208 0.42 -33.58 -17.08
C ALA A 208 -0.93 -34.29 -16.91
N LYS A 209 -0.97 -35.39 -16.14
CA LYS A 209 -2.21 -36.11 -15.81
C LYS A 209 -3.12 -35.27 -14.91
N GLU A 210 -2.57 -34.55 -13.94
CA GLU A 210 -3.29 -33.59 -13.09
C GLU A 210 -3.91 -32.45 -13.90
N ILE A 211 -3.12 -31.83 -14.79
CA ILE A 211 -3.66 -30.78 -15.67
C ILE A 211 -4.78 -31.34 -16.56
N LEU A 212 -4.68 -32.58 -17.03
CA LEU A 212 -5.71 -33.20 -17.86
C LEU A 212 -6.99 -33.58 -17.08
N SER A 213 -6.90 -33.88 -15.78
CA SER A 213 -8.08 -34.19 -14.95
C SER A 213 -8.94 -32.95 -14.71
N ASP A 214 -8.30 -31.81 -14.47
CA ASP A 214 -8.97 -30.54 -14.12
C ASP A 214 -8.76 -29.48 -15.19
N PHE A 215 -8.73 -29.91 -16.45
CA PHE A 215 -8.27 -29.11 -17.58
C PHE A 215 -8.94 -27.74 -17.70
N ASP A 216 -10.25 -27.66 -17.47
CA ASP A 216 -11.00 -26.40 -17.59
C ASP A 216 -10.57 -25.36 -16.54
N GLU A 217 -10.12 -25.79 -15.36
CA GLU A 217 -9.58 -24.89 -14.32
C GLU A 217 -8.17 -24.37 -14.68
N TYR A 218 -7.42 -25.16 -15.46
CA TYR A 218 -6.07 -24.81 -15.88
C TYR A 218 -6.02 -23.96 -17.16
N ILE A 219 -7.08 -23.94 -17.99
CA ILE A 219 -7.13 -23.14 -19.24
C ILE A 219 -6.71 -21.67 -19.04
N PRO A 220 -7.19 -20.93 -18.02
CA PRO A 220 -6.81 -19.52 -17.82
C PRO A 220 -5.30 -19.29 -17.62
N ASN A 221 -4.57 -20.34 -17.18
CA ASN A 221 -3.15 -20.29 -16.88
C ASN A 221 -2.28 -20.43 -18.13
N PHE A 222 -2.81 -20.97 -19.23
CA PHE A 222 -2.08 -21.08 -20.48
C PHE A 222 -2.20 -19.79 -21.31
N LYS A 223 -1.11 -19.44 -22.01
CA LYS A 223 -1.05 -18.29 -22.92
C LYS A 223 -0.61 -18.74 -24.31
N LYS A 224 -1.35 -18.34 -25.34
CA LYS A 224 -1.02 -18.56 -26.73
C LYS A 224 0.02 -17.54 -27.17
N ILE A 225 1.20 -18.02 -27.56
CA ILE A 225 2.25 -17.18 -28.14
C ILE A 225 2.28 -17.45 -29.66
N VAL A 226 1.86 -16.45 -30.44
CA VAL A 226 1.95 -16.51 -31.91
C VAL A 226 3.13 -15.64 -32.34
N PRO A 227 4.22 -16.21 -32.85
CA PRO A 227 5.31 -15.41 -33.40
C PRO A 227 4.81 -14.62 -34.61
N ASN A 228 5.21 -13.34 -34.72
CA ASN A 228 4.91 -12.56 -35.92
C ASN A 228 5.56 -13.23 -37.15
N LYS A 229 4.78 -13.35 -38.23
CA LYS A 229 5.27 -13.78 -39.54
C LYS A 229 6.03 -12.67 -40.24
#